data_AF-A0A4Y7TJW4-F1
#
_entry.id   AF-A0A4Y7TJW4-F1
#
_cell.length_a   1.000
_cell.length_b   1.000
_cell.length_c   1.000
_cell.angle_alpha   90.00
_cell.angle_beta   90.00
_cell.angle_gamma   90.00
#
_symmetry.space_group_name_H-M   'P 1'
#
loop_
_entity.id
_entity.type
_entity.pdbx_description
1 polymer ?
#
loop_
_entity_poly.entity_id
_entity_poly.type
_entity_poly.pdbx_seq_one_letter_code
_entity_poly.pdbx_strand_id
1 'polypeptide(L)'
;MFEPTRGGTRGGQAEFKWTDVSADKDREHYLGHSINAPTGRWQKNKDVHWYSRDKDQTEAERLEEIRKVKELEAEAIAGVL
;
A
#
# COMPACT_ATOMS: atom_id res chain seq x y z
N MET A 1 -17.11 -21.80 23.00
CA MET A 1 -17.06 -21.28 21.61
C MET A 1 -16.16 -20.05 21.63
N PHE A 2 -14.98 -20.12 21.02
CA PHE A 2 -14.11 -18.95 20.86
C PHE A 2 -14.42 -18.35 19.49
N GLU A 3 -15.29 -17.35 19.46
CA GLU A 3 -15.48 -16.54 18.27
C GLU A 3 -14.27 -15.60 18.16
N PRO A 4 -13.50 -15.62 17.05
CA PRO A 4 -12.41 -14.66 16.89
C PRO A 4 -13.00 -13.25 16.90
N THR A 5 -12.55 -12.42 17.84
CA THR A 5 -13.10 -11.09 18.16
C THR A 5 -13.03 -10.09 17.00
N ARG A 6 -12.36 -10.43 15.90
CA ARG A 6 -12.37 -9.72 14.61
C ARG A 6 -12.22 -10.70 13.46
N GLY A 7 -13.27 -11.44 13.12
CA GLY A 7 -13.38 -12.08 11.82
C GLY A 7 -13.63 -11.03 10.74
N GLY A 8 -12.69 -10.83 9.81
CA GLY A 8 -12.88 -9.95 8.66
C GLY A 8 -11.57 -9.40 8.10
N THR A 9 -11.67 -8.66 7.01
CA THR A 9 -10.53 -8.12 6.25
C THR A 9 -9.89 -6.88 6.90
N ARG A 10 -10.29 -6.56 8.15
CA ARG A 10 -9.88 -5.40 8.98
C ARG A 10 -8.98 -5.80 10.17
N GLY A 11 -8.29 -6.95 10.08
CA GLY A 11 -7.41 -7.48 11.12
C GLY A 11 -6.21 -6.56 11.46
N GLY A 12 -5.34 -7.02 12.35
CA GLY A 12 -4.12 -6.29 12.72
C GLY A 12 -3.11 -6.15 11.55
N GLN A 13 -2.01 -5.42 11.76
CA GLN A 13 -0.99 -5.16 10.72
C GLN A 13 -0.48 -6.45 10.03
N ALA A 14 -0.43 -7.58 10.75
CA ALA A 14 0.01 -8.88 10.22
C ALA A 14 -1.10 -9.68 9.49
N GLU A 15 -2.36 -9.31 9.66
CA GLU A 15 -3.53 -10.05 9.18
C GLU A 15 -4.21 -9.38 7.99
N PHE A 16 -3.83 -8.15 7.66
CA PHE A 16 -4.38 -7.40 6.54
C PHE A 16 -3.87 -7.93 5.19
N LYS A 17 -4.80 -8.30 4.30
CA LYS A 17 -4.50 -8.73 2.93
C LYS A 17 -5.47 -8.11 1.94
N TRP A 18 -4.92 -7.49 0.90
CA TRP A 18 -5.70 -6.92 -0.20
C TRP A 18 -6.54 -7.94 -0.97
N THR A 19 -6.08 -9.19 -1.04
CA THR A 19 -6.85 -10.30 -1.63
C THR A 19 -8.17 -10.50 -0.89
N ASP A 20 -8.15 -10.39 0.42
CA ASP A 20 -9.32 -10.64 1.24
C ASP A 20 -10.27 -9.43 1.14
N VAL A 21 -9.71 -8.21 1.14
CA VAL A 21 -10.47 -6.96 0.88
C VAL A 21 -11.21 -7.01 -0.45
N SER A 22 -10.64 -7.61 -1.50
CA SER A 22 -11.32 -7.73 -2.80
C SER A 22 -12.59 -8.58 -2.75
N ALA A 23 -12.67 -9.53 -1.83
CA ALA A 23 -13.84 -10.37 -1.60
C ALA A 23 -14.81 -9.79 -0.55
N ASP A 24 -14.47 -8.65 0.06
CA ASP A 24 -15.28 -8.01 1.10
C ASP A 24 -16.47 -7.24 0.51
N LYS A 25 -17.57 -7.22 1.27
CA LYS A 25 -18.75 -6.41 0.98
C LYS A 25 -18.46 -4.92 1.14
N ASP A 26 -17.64 -4.57 2.13
CA ASP A 26 -17.27 -3.20 2.50
C ASP A 26 -15.94 -2.76 1.87
N ARG A 27 -15.50 -3.41 0.78
CA ARG A 27 -14.23 -3.11 0.10
C ARG A 27 -14.09 -1.63 -0.30
N GLU A 28 -15.19 -0.97 -0.61
CA GLU A 28 -15.22 0.45 -1.03
C GLU A 28 -14.84 1.41 0.11
N HIS A 29 -14.90 0.95 1.36
CA HIS A 29 -14.50 1.72 2.53
C HIS A 29 -13.00 1.63 2.83
N TYR A 30 -12.22 0.92 2.02
CA TYR A 30 -10.76 0.84 2.17
C TYR A 30 -10.04 1.88 1.34
N LEU A 31 -9.17 2.66 1.98
CA LEU A 31 -8.30 3.61 1.29
C LEU A 31 -7.36 2.86 0.34
N GLY A 32 -7.50 3.11 -0.97
CA GLY A 32 -6.71 2.44 -2.00
C GLY A 32 -7.34 1.17 -2.58
N HIS A 33 -8.60 0.85 -2.25
CA HIS A 33 -9.30 -0.32 -2.81
C HIS A 33 -9.39 -0.30 -4.34
N SER A 34 -9.49 0.90 -4.94
CA SER A 34 -9.54 1.09 -6.39
C SER A 34 -8.28 0.61 -7.10
N ILE A 35 -7.14 0.66 -6.41
CA ILE A 35 -5.83 0.30 -6.93
C ILE A 35 -5.45 -1.13 -6.52
N ASN A 36 -5.60 -1.44 -5.23
CA ASN A 36 -5.03 -2.65 -4.63
C ASN A 36 -6.02 -3.82 -4.52
N ALA A 37 -7.33 -3.57 -4.59
CA ALA A 37 -8.37 -4.60 -4.64
C ALA A 37 -9.30 -4.41 -5.85
N PRO A 38 -8.75 -4.40 -7.08
CA PRO A 38 -9.54 -4.25 -8.29
C PRO A 38 -10.52 -5.43 -8.45
N THR A 39 -11.83 -5.16 -8.32
CA THR A 39 -12.90 -6.12 -8.61
C THR A 39 -13.66 -5.81 -9.91
N GLY A 40 -13.86 -6.84 -10.73
CA GLY A 40 -14.80 -6.83 -11.86
C GLY A 40 -14.15 -7.05 -13.23
N ARG A 41 -14.98 -7.36 -14.23
CA ARG A 41 -14.51 -7.69 -15.60
C ARG A 41 -13.85 -6.51 -16.32
N TRP A 42 -14.14 -5.28 -15.91
CA TRP A 42 -13.62 -4.04 -16.51
C TRP A 42 -12.14 -3.77 -16.20
N GLN A 43 -11.58 -4.48 -15.21
CA GLN A 43 -10.15 -4.41 -14.84
C GLN A 43 -9.32 -5.52 -15.45
N LYS A 44 -9.96 -6.54 -16.04
CA LYS A 44 -9.25 -7.60 -16.77
C LYS A 44 -8.56 -6.94 -17.98
N ASN A 45 -7.24 -6.92 -17.98
CA ASN A 45 -6.36 -6.28 -18.97
C ASN A 45 -6.21 -4.75 -18.88
N LYS A 46 -6.58 -4.10 -17.76
CA LYS A 46 -6.19 -2.70 -17.51
C LYS A 46 -5.03 -2.65 -16.53
N ASP A 47 -3.97 -1.97 -16.94
CA ASP A 47 -2.81 -1.73 -16.10
C ASP A 47 -3.11 -0.61 -15.11
N VAL A 48 -3.50 -0.98 -13.90
CA VAL A 48 -3.85 -0.03 -12.83
C VAL A 48 -2.61 0.74 -12.35
N HIS A 49 -1.42 0.16 -12.51
CA HIS A 49 -0.14 0.73 -12.09
C HIS A 49 0.60 1.44 -13.22
N TRP A 50 -0.09 1.81 -14.30
CA TRP A 50 0.51 2.49 -15.45
C TRP A 50 1.33 3.73 -15.06
N TYR A 51 0.91 4.48 -14.04
CA TYR A 51 1.59 5.68 -13.53
C TYR A 51 2.92 5.39 -12.81
N SER A 52 3.19 4.13 -12.48
CA SER A 52 4.41 3.67 -11.82
C SER A 52 5.33 2.88 -12.74
N ARG A 53 4.94 2.60 -13.99
CA ARG A 53 5.73 1.74 -14.90
C ARG A 53 6.94 2.41 -15.51
N ASP A 54 6.91 3.73 -15.71
CA ASP A 54 8.06 4.46 -16.27
C ASP A 54 9.08 4.91 -15.21
N LYS A 55 8.95 4.41 -13.97
CA LYS A 55 10.00 4.54 -12.98
C LYS A 55 10.90 3.33 -13.10
N ASP A 56 11.69 3.28 -14.17
CA ASP A 56 12.94 2.49 -14.22
C ASP A 56 13.94 3.13 -13.25
N GLN A 57 13.57 3.21 -11.98
CA GLN A 57 14.47 3.63 -10.93
C GLN A 57 15.22 2.37 -10.56
N THR A 58 16.48 2.33 -10.93
CA THR A 58 17.38 1.25 -10.53
C THR A 58 17.39 1.14 -9.01
N GLU A 59 17.61 -0.06 -8.47
CA GLU A 59 17.67 -0.26 -7.02
C GLU A 59 18.70 0.67 -6.36
N ALA A 60 19.76 1.03 -7.09
CA ALA A 60 20.76 2.01 -6.68
C ALA A 60 20.17 3.43 -6.51
N GLU A 61 19.42 3.94 -7.48
CA GLU A 61 18.75 5.24 -7.40
C GLU A 61 17.69 5.26 -6.28
N ARG A 62 17.00 4.15 -6.06
CA ARG A 62 16.03 4.01 -4.95
C ARG A 62 16.71 4.11 -3.58
N LEU A 63 17.86 3.45 -3.41
CA LEU A 63 18.64 3.50 -2.18
C LEU A 63 19.23 4.90 -1.93
N GLU A 64 19.65 5.60 -2.99
CA GLU A 64 20.19 6.94 -2.88
C GLU A 64 19.12 7.97 -2.47
N GLU A 65 17.91 7.87 -3.02
CA GLU A 65 16.76 8.67 -2.60
C GLU A 65 16.40 8.41 -1.13
N ILE A 66 16.38 7.14 -0.69
CA ILE A 66 16.16 6.80 0.73
C ILE A 66 17.23 7.44 1.63
N ARG A 67 18.50 7.45 1.19
CA ARG A 67 19.58 8.09 1.95
C ARG A 67 19.36 9.59 2.07
N LYS A 68 19.06 10.27 0.95
CA LYS A 68 18.76 11.71 0.95
C LYS A 68 17.58 12.07 1.85
N VAL A 69 16.50 11.29 1.82
CA VAL A 69 15.34 11.51 2.69
C VAL A 69 15.74 11.40 4.16
N LYS A 70 16.52 10.39 4.54
CA LYS A 70 17.00 10.23 5.91
C LYS A 70 17.94 11.35 6.36
N GLU A 71 18.79 11.86 5.47
CA GLU A 71 19.66 13.01 5.76
C GLU A 71 18.83 14.28 5.98
N LEU A 72 17.85 14.55 5.12
CA LEU A 72 16.94 15.68 5.27
C LEU A 72 16.08 15.58 6.53
N GLU A 73 15.60 14.38 6.88
CA GLU A 73 14.89 14.13 8.14
C GLU A 73 15.82 14.39 9.35
N ALA A 74 17.06 13.93 9.31
CA ALA A 74 18.03 14.16 10.38
C ALA A 74 18.38 15.65 10.53
N GLU A 75 18.57 16.37 9.42
CA GLU A 75 18.82 17.82 9.43
C GLU A 75 17.61 18.61 9.94
N ALA A 76 16.40 18.26 9.52
CA ALA A 76 15.17 18.86 10.02
C ALA A 76 14.97 18.61 11.52
N ILE A 77 15.34 17.43 12.03
CA ILE A 77 15.29 17.12 13.46
C ILE A 77 16.39 17.88 14.23
N ALA A 78 17.58 18.02 13.65
CA ALA A 78 18.69 18.74 14.27
C ALA A 78 18.47 20.26 14.31
N GLY A 79 17.78 20.83 13.32
CA GLY A 79 17.43 22.26 13.28
C GLY A 79 16.23 22.65 14.17
N VAL A 80 15.53 21.68 14.75
CA VAL A 80 14.40 21.89 15.66
C VAL A 80 14.84 21.81 17.14
N LEU A 81 16.07 21.38 17.42
CA LEU A 81 16.72 21.42 18.75
C LEU A 81 17.48 22.74 18.96
#